data_AF-A0A9N9U7R0-F1
#
_entry.id   AF-A0A9N9U7R0-F1
#
_cell.length_a   1.000
_cell.length_b   1.000
_cell.length_c   1.000
_cell.angle_alpha   90.00
_cell.angle_beta   90.00
_cell.angle_gamma   90.00
#
_symmetry.space_group_name_H-M   'P 1'
#
loop_
_entity.id
_entity.type
_entity.pdbx_description
1 polymer ?
#
loop_
_entity_poly.entity_id
_entity_poly.type
_entity_poly.pdbx_seq_one_letter_code
_entity_poly.pdbx_strand_id
1 'polypeptide(L)'
;MSFSLNLGGFKVPQFRVFDHSHEKELPPPPSQHLHPSHQQHHNHTKQQQHNHQKHNRHRQQPSKSFIYDPDGFEDSGVFSDLEELHNSSRASPFRLQDDELSDNSSLFEDSSLLDDTFIFSHRPKMATKSLADILTVTQLYAVSELKAAATASRYSASRSINDRVGLTKGDITRLSLDAIVNAANTTLLGGGGVDGAIHRAAGPELLEECEALQGCRTGHAKITEGYRLPAKHVIHTVGPVYNVLDPKHSARLLRSCYEESLNLAVREGIKTIGFSGISTGVYGYPSRDAAEVACDTVRRLLAAEASSLTRVVFVAFDEKDMAAYREAIPKYFPDTPVLEANSH
;
A
#
# COMPACT_ATOMS: atom_id res chain seq x y z
N MET A 1 59.12 17.10 -43.15
CA MET A 1 58.64 16.22 -44.25
C MET A 1 57.14 16.06 -44.10
N SER A 2 56.43 16.29 -45.21
CA SER A 2 54.97 16.32 -45.47
C SER A 2 54.20 15.07 -44.96
N PHE A 3 52.88 15.03 -44.73
CA PHE A 3 51.72 15.46 -45.56
C PHE A 3 50.46 15.69 -44.68
N SER A 4 49.68 16.79 -44.89
CA SER A 4 48.31 16.87 -45.47
C SER A 4 47.24 15.96 -44.85
N LEU A 5 46.10 16.48 -44.37
CA LEU A 5 44.96 16.88 -45.21
C LEU A 5 44.07 17.97 -44.59
N ASN A 6 43.36 18.65 -45.49
CA ASN A 6 42.69 19.92 -45.34
C ASN A 6 41.17 19.76 -45.54
N LEU A 7 40.41 20.64 -44.88
CA LEU A 7 39.11 21.23 -45.24
C LEU A 7 37.81 20.41 -45.37
N GLY A 8 36.83 20.89 -44.59
CA GLY A 8 35.39 20.88 -44.85
C GLY A 8 34.68 21.10 -43.51
N GLY A 9 34.20 22.27 -43.09
CA GLY A 9 33.74 23.45 -43.81
C GLY A 9 32.28 23.68 -43.39
N PHE A 10 32.01 24.45 -42.33
CA PHE A 10 30.75 25.17 -42.15
C PHE A 10 30.89 26.26 -41.07
N LYS A 11 30.52 27.49 -41.44
CA LYS A 11 30.57 28.73 -40.64
C LYS A 11 29.55 28.70 -39.49
N VAL A 12 29.99 29.12 -38.30
CA VAL A 12 29.10 29.52 -37.19
C VAL A 12 29.34 31.03 -36.95
N PRO A 13 28.29 31.88 -36.89
CA PRO A 13 28.48 33.31 -36.70
C PRO A 13 28.84 33.67 -35.25
N GLN A 14 29.78 34.60 -35.11
CA GLN A 14 30.21 35.22 -33.85
C GLN A 14 29.03 35.93 -33.15
N PHE A 15 28.73 35.55 -31.91
CA PHE A 15 27.98 36.40 -30.98
C PHE A 15 28.94 37.28 -30.19
N ARG A 16 28.71 38.59 -30.26
CA ARG A 16 29.36 39.61 -29.44
C ARG A 16 28.92 39.45 -27.99
N VAL A 17 29.90 39.29 -27.11
CA VAL A 17 29.74 39.53 -25.67
C VAL A 17 29.90 41.04 -25.45
N PHE A 18 28.85 41.71 -24.99
CA PHE A 18 28.92 43.02 -24.37
C PHE A 18 28.71 42.82 -22.87
N ASP A 19 29.62 43.37 -22.07
CA ASP A 19 29.59 43.34 -20.63
C ASP A 19 29.54 44.75 -20.03
N HIS A 20 28.80 44.85 -18.91
CA HIS A 20 28.73 45.92 -17.91
C HIS A 20 28.19 47.29 -18.39
N SER A 21 27.32 48.03 -17.68
CA SER A 21 26.92 48.03 -16.27
C SER A 21 25.78 49.05 -16.04
N HIS A 22 25.11 48.95 -14.87
CA HIS A 22 24.23 49.95 -14.22
C HIS A 22 22.82 50.22 -14.78
N GLU A 23 21.79 49.88 -13.99
CA GLU A 23 20.82 50.82 -13.39
C GLU A 23 19.78 50.05 -12.55
N LYS A 24 19.80 50.25 -11.22
CA LYS A 24 18.81 50.99 -10.40
C LYS A 24 17.47 50.28 -10.19
N GLU A 25 17.28 49.80 -8.97
CA GLU A 25 16.03 49.31 -8.39
C GLU A 25 14.93 50.37 -8.46
N LEU A 26 13.73 49.95 -8.88
CA LEU A 26 12.50 50.75 -8.85
C LEU A 26 11.64 50.33 -7.64
N PRO A 27 11.03 51.29 -6.89
CA PRO A 27 10.18 50.99 -5.75
C PRO A 27 8.77 50.52 -6.16
N PRO A 28 8.05 49.77 -5.29
CA PRO A 28 6.71 49.28 -5.58
C PRO A 28 5.64 50.40 -5.54
N PRO A 29 4.51 50.23 -6.27
CA PRO A 29 3.46 51.24 -6.36
C PRO A 29 2.61 51.36 -5.08
N PRO A 30 1.97 52.51 -4.83
CA PRO A 30 1.26 52.79 -3.59
C PRO A 30 -0.14 52.16 -3.51
N SER A 31 -0.49 51.71 -2.31
CA SER A 31 -1.80 51.23 -1.89
C SER A 31 -2.83 52.36 -1.87
N GLN A 32 -3.96 52.19 -2.56
CA GLN A 32 -5.09 53.12 -2.48
C GLN A 32 -6.06 52.70 -1.38
N HIS A 33 -6.13 53.51 -0.33
CA HIS A 33 -7.25 53.59 0.60
C HIS A 33 -8.43 54.31 -0.06
N LEU A 34 -9.64 53.75 0.06
CA LEU A 34 -10.90 54.45 -0.12
C LEU A 34 -11.87 54.05 0.99
N HIS A 35 -12.30 55.04 1.77
CA HIS A 35 -13.40 55.01 2.73
C HIS A 35 -13.92 56.47 2.90
N PRO A 36 -15.08 56.73 3.52
CA PRO A 36 -16.43 56.77 2.95
C PRO A 36 -17.09 58.18 3.02
N SER A 37 -18.26 58.37 2.39
CA SER A 37 -19.28 59.40 2.78
C SER A 37 -20.62 59.09 2.07
N HIS A 38 -21.70 58.74 2.80
CA HIS A 38 -22.84 59.61 3.22
C HIS A 38 -23.80 59.98 2.06
N GLN A 39 -25.14 59.92 2.12
CA GLN A 39 -26.16 59.89 3.18
C GLN A 39 -27.54 59.47 2.57
N GLN A 40 -28.31 58.66 3.30
CA GLN A 40 -29.69 58.89 3.83
C GLN A 40 -30.92 58.77 2.90
N HIS A 41 -31.82 57.86 3.27
CA HIS A 41 -33.21 58.10 3.72
C HIS A 41 -33.71 56.82 4.42
N HIS A 42 -33.92 56.78 5.76
CA HIS A 42 -35.22 56.88 6.46
C HIS A 42 -36.35 56.10 5.75
N ASN A 43 -37.08 55.14 6.33
CA ASN A 43 -37.61 55.06 7.70
C ASN A 43 -38.17 53.65 8.02
N HIS A 44 -38.02 53.21 9.28
CA HIS A 44 -39.01 52.60 10.21
C HIS A 44 -40.02 51.53 9.71
N THR A 45 -40.41 50.45 10.42
CA THR A 45 -40.27 50.03 11.83
C THR A 45 -40.96 48.64 12.02
N LYS A 46 -40.33 47.80 12.85
CA LYS A 46 -40.81 46.74 13.80
C LYS A 46 -42.00 45.81 13.43
N GLN A 47 -41.88 44.47 13.51
CA GLN A 47 -41.65 43.53 14.65
C GLN A 47 -42.96 43.04 15.31
N GLN A 48 -42.94 41.75 15.70
CA GLN A 48 -43.85 40.98 16.58
C GLN A 48 -44.97 40.20 15.85
N GLN A 49 -44.97 38.87 15.80
CA GLN A 49 -45.03 37.80 16.83
C GLN A 49 -46.46 37.33 17.16
N HIS A 50 -46.58 36.00 17.27
CA HIS A 50 -47.55 35.19 18.03
C HIS A 50 -48.81 34.61 17.36
N ASN A 51 -48.76 33.27 17.24
CA ASN A 51 -49.69 32.26 17.79
C ASN A 51 -50.95 31.76 17.04
N HIS A 52 -50.88 30.44 16.79
CA HIS A 52 -51.84 29.37 17.14
C HIS A 52 -53.07 29.06 16.26
N GLN A 53 -53.06 27.78 15.83
CA GLN A 53 -54.16 26.79 15.79
C GLN A 53 -55.12 26.67 14.58
N LYS A 54 -54.95 25.53 13.89
CA LYS A 54 -55.94 24.47 13.57
C LYS A 54 -57.30 24.89 12.97
N HIS A 55 -57.57 24.47 11.72
CA HIS A 55 -58.52 23.38 11.42
C HIS A 55 -58.63 23.02 9.91
N ASN A 56 -58.92 21.74 9.68
CA ASN A 56 -59.15 21.00 8.44
C ASN A 56 -60.04 21.67 7.37
N ARG A 57 -59.76 21.39 6.09
CA ARG A 57 -60.68 20.71 5.15
C ARG A 57 -60.03 20.40 3.78
N HIS A 58 -60.28 19.16 3.32
CA HIS A 58 -60.30 18.58 1.95
C HIS A 58 -59.60 19.35 0.80
N ARG A 59 -58.78 18.73 -0.06
CA ARG A 59 -59.21 17.76 -1.10
C ARG A 59 -57.98 17.24 -1.89
N GLN A 60 -57.88 15.91 -2.03
CA GLN A 60 -57.37 15.08 -3.13
C GLN A 60 -56.19 15.57 -4.02
N GLN A 61 -55.08 14.82 -4.00
CA GLN A 61 -54.14 14.67 -5.10
C GLN A 61 -53.95 13.16 -5.40
N PRO A 62 -53.84 12.73 -6.67
CA PRO A 62 -53.67 11.33 -7.01
C PRO A 62 -52.19 10.88 -7.00
N SER A 63 -52.02 9.63 -6.60
CA SER A 63 -50.82 8.80 -6.62
C SER A 63 -50.21 8.63 -8.02
N LYS A 64 -48.88 8.62 -8.11
CA LYS A 64 -48.14 7.89 -9.15
C LYS A 64 -47.24 6.85 -8.49
N SER A 65 -47.63 5.60 -8.73
CA SER A 65 -46.96 4.36 -8.37
C SER A 65 -45.87 4.01 -9.38
N PHE A 66 -44.88 3.28 -8.86
CA PHE A 66 -43.85 2.52 -9.55
C PHE A 66 -44.43 1.67 -10.69
N ILE A 67 -43.73 1.64 -11.83
CA ILE A 67 -43.88 0.62 -12.86
C ILE A 67 -42.52 -0.05 -13.06
N TYR A 68 -42.58 -1.37 -12.94
CA TYR A 68 -41.55 -2.37 -13.20
C TYR A 68 -41.86 -2.93 -14.60
N ASP A 69 -40.88 -2.99 -15.49
CA ASP A 69 -40.99 -3.65 -16.80
C ASP A 69 -40.16 -4.93 -16.79
N PRO A 70 -40.78 -6.11 -16.98
CA PRO A 70 -40.09 -7.35 -17.32
C PRO A 70 -40.30 -7.74 -18.81
N ASP A 71 -39.38 -8.62 -19.25
CA ASP A 71 -39.47 -9.55 -20.37
C ASP A 71 -38.96 -9.15 -21.77
N GLY A 72 -38.13 -10.07 -22.30
CA GLY A 72 -37.62 -10.10 -23.66
C GLY A 72 -36.51 -11.14 -23.87
N PHE A 73 -36.75 -12.42 -23.55
CA PHE A 73 -35.91 -13.54 -24.01
C PHE A 73 -36.83 -14.65 -24.57
N GLU A 74 -36.63 -14.99 -25.84
CA GLU A 74 -37.42 -15.98 -26.58
C GLU A 74 -36.97 -17.41 -26.27
N ASP A 75 -37.95 -18.31 -26.17
CA ASP A 75 -37.81 -19.76 -26.07
C ASP A 75 -38.52 -20.42 -27.27
N SER A 76 -37.92 -21.48 -27.81
CA SER A 76 -38.66 -22.67 -28.28
C SER A 76 -37.68 -23.78 -28.66
N GLY A 77 -37.81 -24.94 -28.03
CA GLY A 77 -36.90 -26.06 -28.29
C GLY A 77 -37.15 -27.43 -27.66
N VAL A 78 -38.42 -27.81 -27.42
CA VAL A 78 -38.96 -29.20 -27.43
C VAL A 78 -38.55 -30.20 -26.31
N PHE A 79 -39.60 -30.73 -25.66
CA PHE A 79 -39.68 -31.84 -24.69
C PHE A 79 -39.44 -33.24 -25.30
N SER A 80 -38.89 -34.19 -24.51
CA SER A 80 -39.59 -35.43 -24.09
C SER A 80 -38.68 -36.42 -23.33
N ASP A 81 -39.16 -36.81 -22.13
CA ASP A 81 -39.17 -38.15 -21.51
C ASP A 81 -37.89 -38.99 -21.35
N LEU A 82 -37.58 -39.34 -20.09
CA LEU A 82 -37.47 -40.74 -19.59
C LEU A 82 -37.25 -40.79 -18.06
N GLU A 83 -38.22 -41.37 -17.36
CA GLU A 83 -38.19 -41.77 -15.95
C GLU A 83 -37.67 -43.21 -15.75
N GLU A 84 -37.17 -43.46 -14.54
CA GLU A 84 -37.10 -44.73 -13.78
C GLU A 84 -36.25 -45.93 -14.27
N LEU A 85 -35.31 -46.37 -13.40
CA LEU A 85 -35.11 -47.79 -13.08
C LEU A 85 -34.41 -48.01 -11.72
N HIS A 86 -35.23 -48.46 -10.77
CA HIS A 86 -35.04 -49.50 -9.74
C HIS A 86 -33.97 -49.42 -8.63
N ASN A 87 -34.55 -49.35 -7.42
CA ASN A 87 -34.08 -49.74 -6.10
C ASN A 87 -33.74 -51.25 -6.01
N SER A 88 -32.65 -51.60 -5.30
CA SER A 88 -32.50 -52.92 -4.67
C SER A 88 -31.71 -52.84 -3.36
N SER A 89 -32.37 -53.32 -2.31
CA SER A 89 -31.96 -53.47 -0.93
C SER A 89 -30.77 -54.41 -0.69
N ARG A 90 -29.97 -54.13 0.36
CA ARG A 90 -29.66 -55.10 1.44
C ARG A 90 -28.98 -54.44 2.66
N ALA A 91 -29.69 -54.44 3.79
CA ALA A 91 -29.14 -54.41 5.15
C ALA A 91 -28.58 -55.82 5.48
N SER A 92 -27.73 -56.12 6.49
CA SER A 92 -27.55 -55.65 7.89
C SER A 92 -26.24 -56.33 8.47
N PRO A 93 -26.03 -56.56 9.79
CA PRO A 93 -25.38 -55.68 10.79
C PRO A 93 -24.25 -56.38 11.62
N PHE A 94 -23.48 -55.68 12.47
CA PHE A 94 -22.69 -56.28 13.58
C PHE A 94 -22.39 -55.18 14.63
N ARG A 95 -23.13 -55.06 15.75
CA ARG A 95 -23.13 -55.78 17.05
C ARG A 95 -22.01 -55.35 18.00
N LEU A 96 -22.47 -54.69 19.08
CA LEU A 96 -21.78 -54.31 20.31
C LEU A 96 -21.44 -55.54 21.17
N GLN A 97 -20.34 -55.45 21.92
CA GLN A 97 -20.13 -56.18 23.16
C GLN A 97 -19.29 -55.33 24.13
N ASP A 98 -19.85 -55.12 25.32
CA ASP A 98 -19.18 -54.69 26.54
C ASP A 98 -18.30 -55.82 27.09
N ASP A 99 -17.24 -55.46 27.84
CA ASP A 99 -16.85 -56.15 29.09
C ASP A 99 -15.80 -55.34 29.89
N GLU A 100 -16.26 -54.96 31.09
CA GLU A 100 -15.64 -54.83 32.42
C GLU A 100 -14.15 -54.51 32.71
N LEU A 101 -14.01 -53.48 33.58
CA LEU A 101 -13.29 -53.39 34.87
C LEU A 101 -11.83 -53.85 35.02
N SER A 102 -10.98 -52.92 35.45
CA SER A 102 -10.19 -53.10 36.69
C SER A 102 -9.63 -51.77 37.22
N ASP A 103 -9.82 -51.58 38.52
CA ASP A 103 -9.29 -50.58 39.46
C ASP A 103 -7.91 -49.97 39.16
N ASN A 104 -7.78 -48.66 39.42
CA ASN A 104 -6.93 -48.23 40.53
C ASN A 104 -7.32 -46.83 41.03
N SER A 105 -7.83 -46.76 42.26
CA SER A 105 -8.04 -45.53 43.01
C SER A 105 -6.89 -45.28 43.99
N SER A 106 -6.74 -44.01 44.39
CA SER A 106 -5.94 -43.50 45.51
C SER A 106 -4.48 -43.15 45.12
N LEU A 107 -3.91 -41.99 45.40
CA LEU A 107 -4.08 -41.04 46.51
C LEU A 107 -3.56 -39.63 46.14
N PHE A 108 -4.03 -38.67 46.94
CA PHE A 108 -3.47 -37.35 47.25
C PHE A 108 -4.01 -36.13 46.49
N GLU A 109 -5.04 -35.55 47.11
CA GLU A 109 -5.26 -34.12 47.22
C GLU A 109 -3.98 -33.41 47.69
N ASP A 110 -3.53 -32.40 46.96
CA ASP A 110 -3.06 -31.16 47.61
C ASP A 110 -3.40 -29.97 46.71
N SER A 111 -4.39 -29.21 47.18
CA SER A 111 -4.77 -27.92 46.65
C SER A 111 -3.90 -26.87 47.35
N SER A 112 -2.87 -26.38 46.66
CA SER A 112 -2.30 -25.07 46.96
C SER A 112 -2.10 -24.27 45.66
N LEU A 113 -3.04 -23.33 45.44
CA LEU A 113 -2.82 -21.99 44.92
C LEU A 113 -1.55 -21.80 44.07
N LEU A 114 -1.66 -22.06 42.77
CA LEU A 114 -0.81 -21.42 41.78
C LEU A 114 -1.67 -20.48 40.95
N ASP A 115 -1.38 -19.21 41.19
CA ASP A 115 -1.91 -18.01 40.58
C ASP A 115 -1.82 -18.10 39.04
N ASP A 116 -2.97 -18.22 38.37
CA ASP A 116 -3.10 -18.28 36.90
C ASP A 116 -2.68 -16.97 36.19
N THR A 117 -2.15 -15.99 36.92
CA THR A 117 -1.65 -14.71 36.41
C THR A 117 -0.18 -14.73 35.99
N PHE A 118 0.58 -15.82 36.17
CA PHE A 118 2.05 -15.80 36.00
C PHE A 118 2.63 -16.47 34.75
N ILE A 119 1.82 -16.91 33.77
CA ILE A 119 2.32 -17.42 32.47
C ILE A 119 1.86 -16.53 31.29
N PHE A 120 1.99 -15.20 31.44
CA PHE A 120 1.93 -14.26 30.30
C PHE A 120 3.13 -13.30 30.21
N SER A 121 4.19 -13.57 30.96
CA SER A 121 5.50 -12.94 30.77
C SER A 121 6.48 -14.09 30.62
N HIS A 122 7.02 -14.40 29.46
CA HIS A 122 8.20 -13.74 28.91
C HIS A 122 8.41 -14.31 27.49
N ARG A 123 7.58 -13.92 26.50
CA ARG A 123 8.08 -14.00 25.12
C ARG A 123 9.16 -12.92 25.00
N PRO A 124 10.42 -13.26 24.70
CA PRO A 124 11.44 -12.24 24.50
C PRO A 124 10.93 -11.27 23.43
N LYS A 125 10.82 -9.99 23.79
CA LYS A 125 10.44 -8.94 22.86
C LYS A 125 11.53 -8.91 21.79
N MET A 126 11.24 -9.44 20.60
CA MET A 126 12.20 -9.43 19.49
C MET A 126 12.63 -7.98 19.23
N ALA A 127 13.94 -7.78 19.07
CA ALA A 127 14.55 -6.47 18.96
C ALA A 127 14.00 -5.68 17.77
N THR A 128 13.81 -4.37 17.96
CA THR A 128 13.50 -3.44 16.88
C THR A 128 14.67 -3.34 15.92
N LYS A 129 14.38 -3.24 14.62
CA LYS A 129 15.38 -3.11 13.56
C LYS A 129 15.38 -1.69 13.03
N SER A 130 16.52 -1.02 13.09
CA SER A 130 16.68 0.35 12.60
C SER A 130 16.98 0.37 11.09
N LEU A 131 16.92 1.56 10.50
CA LEU A 131 17.33 1.79 9.11
C LEU A 131 18.78 1.34 8.83
N ALA A 132 19.67 1.49 9.81
CA ALA A 132 21.09 1.15 9.69
C ALA A 132 21.34 -0.36 9.57
N ASP A 133 20.42 -1.18 10.10
CA ASP A 133 20.49 -2.64 10.05
C ASP A 133 19.96 -3.22 8.72
N ILE A 134 19.50 -2.36 7.82
CA ILE A 134 18.93 -2.73 6.52
C ILE A 134 19.90 -2.34 5.43
N LEU A 135 20.52 -3.35 4.81
CA LEU A 135 21.43 -3.17 3.70
C LEU A 135 20.72 -2.51 2.51
N THR A 136 21.41 -1.54 1.90
CA THR A 136 20.99 -0.97 0.61
C THR A 136 21.25 -1.93 -0.53
N VAL A 137 20.67 -1.69 -1.70
CA VAL A 137 20.97 -2.46 -2.91
C VAL A 137 22.46 -2.41 -3.25
N THR A 138 23.10 -1.25 -3.13
CA THR A 138 24.56 -1.11 -3.28
C THR A 138 25.33 -2.03 -2.33
N GLN A 139 24.94 -2.05 -1.05
CA GLN A 139 25.60 -2.90 -0.05
C GLN A 139 25.33 -4.39 -0.31
N LEU A 140 24.13 -4.75 -0.75
CA LEU A 140 23.76 -6.11 -1.09
C LEU A 140 24.58 -6.66 -2.27
N TYR A 141 24.89 -5.83 -3.27
CA TYR A 141 25.87 -6.20 -4.30
C TYR A 141 27.27 -6.39 -3.71
N ALA A 142 27.73 -5.45 -2.87
CA ALA A 142 29.06 -5.52 -2.26
C ALA A 142 29.27 -6.79 -1.41
N VAL A 143 28.23 -7.28 -0.74
CA VAL A 143 28.29 -8.54 0.04
C VAL A 143 27.85 -9.78 -0.76
N SER A 144 27.67 -9.66 -2.09
CA SER A 144 27.27 -10.75 -2.99
C SER A 144 25.92 -11.42 -2.68
N GLU A 145 25.03 -10.74 -1.95
CA GLU A 145 23.64 -11.16 -1.73
C GLU A 145 22.73 -10.85 -2.93
N LEU A 146 23.15 -9.89 -3.77
CA LEU A 146 22.61 -9.66 -5.11
C LEU A 146 23.67 -9.96 -6.16
N LYS A 147 23.22 -10.52 -7.29
CA LYS A 147 24.05 -10.80 -8.46
C LYS A 147 23.61 -9.93 -9.62
N ALA A 148 24.50 -9.71 -10.58
CA ALA A 148 24.14 -9.05 -11.82
C ALA A 148 22.94 -9.76 -12.49
N ALA A 149 22.09 -9.00 -13.16
CA ALA A 149 20.95 -9.56 -13.85
C ALA A 149 21.40 -10.56 -14.91
N ALA A 150 20.75 -11.73 -14.97
CA ALA A 150 20.99 -12.72 -16.02
C ALA A 150 20.54 -12.23 -17.42
N THR A 151 19.75 -11.16 -17.46
CA THR A 151 19.21 -10.53 -18.66
C THR A 151 19.55 -9.04 -18.65
N ALA A 152 19.40 -8.36 -19.79
CA ALA A 152 19.66 -6.92 -19.87
C ALA A 152 18.82 -6.14 -18.84
N SER A 153 19.47 -5.21 -18.14
CA SER A 153 18.79 -4.30 -17.22
C SER A 153 17.78 -3.43 -17.97
N ARG A 154 16.65 -3.11 -17.33
CA ARG A 154 15.62 -2.22 -17.85
C ARG A 154 15.94 -0.73 -17.63
N TYR A 155 16.86 -0.44 -16.71
CA TYR A 155 17.26 0.91 -16.34
C TYR A 155 18.79 1.04 -16.33
N SER A 156 19.30 2.27 -16.44
CA SER A 156 20.72 2.55 -16.23
C SER A 156 21.10 2.43 -14.75
N ALA A 157 22.34 2.04 -14.48
CA ALA A 157 22.87 1.97 -13.12
C ALA A 157 22.94 3.36 -12.48
N SER A 158 22.59 3.45 -11.20
CA SER A 158 22.61 4.70 -10.44
C SER A 158 22.85 4.40 -8.97
N ARG A 159 24.04 4.74 -8.48
CA ARG A 159 24.42 4.50 -7.08
C ARG A 159 23.53 5.29 -6.13
N SER A 160 23.21 6.53 -6.48
CA SER A 160 22.34 7.39 -5.68
C SER A 160 20.93 6.83 -5.51
N ILE A 161 20.40 6.13 -6.51
CA ILE A 161 19.11 5.42 -6.39
C ILE A 161 19.29 4.10 -5.62
N ASN A 162 20.35 3.33 -5.93
CA ASN A 162 20.60 2.04 -5.26
C ASN A 162 20.83 2.20 -3.74
N ASP A 163 21.45 3.30 -3.30
CA ASP A 163 21.64 3.66 -1.89
C ASP A 163 20.32 4.03 -1.17
N ARG A 164 19.26 4.35 -1.93
CA ARG A 164 17.92 4.67 -1.42
C ARG A 164 16.96 3.47 -1.41
N VAL A 165 17.39 2.29 -1.85
CA VAL A 165 16.58 1.07 -1.83
C VAL A 165 17.21 0.04 -0.94
N GLY A 166 16.42 -0.62 -0.10
CA GLY A 166 16.86 -1.75 0.72
C GLY A 166 15.99 -2.98 0.50
N LEU A 167 16.55 -4.16 0.79
CA LEU A 167 15.84 -5.43 0.82
C LEU A 167 16.15 -6.10 2.16
N THR A 168 15.11 -6.58 2.85
CA THR A 168 15.31 -7.34 4.07
C THR A 168 14.25 -8.41 4.27
N LYS A 169 14.62 -9.48 4.97
CA LYS A 169 13.70 -10.53 5.40
C LYS A 169 13.32 -10.30 6.86
N GLY A 170 12.04 -10.34 7.20
CA GLY A 170 11.59 -10.33 8.60
C GLY A 170 10.21 -9.75 8.85
N ASP A 171 9.92 -9.54 10.14
CA ASP A 171 8.68 -8.94 10.64
C ASP A 171 8.70 -7.41 10.45
N ILE A 172 7.82 -6.91 9.58
CA ILE A 172 7.72 -5.48 9.27
C ILE A 172 7.32 -4.65 10.49
N THR A 173 6.62 -5.22 11.48
CA THR A 173 6.19 -4.48 12.68
C THR A 173 7.36 -4.14 13.62
N ARG A 174 8.58 -4.59 13.31
CA ARG A 174 9.80 -4.32 14.08
C ARG A 174 10.64 -3.20 13.50
N LEU A 175 10.30 -2.70 12.32
CA LEU A 175 11.11 -1.70 11.63
C LEU A 175 10.83 -0.31 12.20
N SER A 176 11.89 0.37 12.64
CA SER A 176 11.86 1.78 13.05
C SER A 176 12.07 2.65 11.82
N LEU A 177 10.96 3.02 11.16
CA LEU A 177 10.87 3.83 9.94
C LEU A 177 9.82 4.93 10.13
N ASP A 178 9.75 5.90 9.22
CA ASP A 178 8.69 6.90 9.26
C ASP A 178 7.33 6.28 8.93
N ALA A 179 7.27 5.32 7.99
CA ALA A 179 6.06 4.57 7.70
C ALA A 179 6.33 3.12 7.29
N ILE A 180 5.38 2.24 7.61
CA ILE A 180 5.29 0.90 7.03
C ILE A 180 4.00 0.76 6.23
N VAL A 181 4.02 -0.06 5.19
CA VAL A 181 2.87 -0.28 4.31
C VAL A 181 2.21 -1.61 4.63
N ASN A 182 0.96 -1.52 5.07
CA ASN A 182 0.09 -2.64 5.33
C ASN A 182 -0.61 -3.12 4.05
N ALA A 183 -0.52 -4.42 3.77
CA ALA A 183 -1.35 -5.09 2.77
C ALA A 183 -2.73 -5.41 3.38
N ALA A 184 -3.60 -4.40 3.38
CA ALA A 184 -4.91 -4.44 4.00
C ALA A 184 -6.00 -5.02 3.08
N ASN A 185 -7.18 -5.23 3.64
CA ASN A 185 -8.41 -5.52 2.90
C ASN A 185 -9.32 -4.28 2.82
N THR A 186 -10.40 -4.36 2.05
CA THR A 186 -11.27 -3.19 1.76
C THR A 186 -11.93 -2.57 2.98
N THR A 187 -12.06 -3.29 4.10
CA THR A 187 -12.66 -2.76 5.32
C THR A 187 -11.69 -1.91 6.14
N LEU A 188 -10.37 -2.13 6.00
CA LEU A 188 -9.31 -1.61 6.88
C LEU A 188 -9.39 -2.06 8.35
N LEU A 189 -10.29 -2.98 8.71
CA LEU A 189 -10.53 -3.39 10.10
C LEU A 189 -9.64 -4.57 10.54
N GLY A 190 -8.47 -4.69 9.94
CA GLY A 190 -7.55 -5.80 10.16
C GLY A 190 -7.98 -7.11 9.50
N GLY A 191 -7.25 -8.18 9.82
CA GLY A 191 -7.47 -9.51 9.25
C GLY A 191 -6.39 -10.51 9.66
N GLY A 192 -6.09 -11.45 8.77
CA GLY A 192 -4.97 -12.40 8.93
C GLY A 192 -3.63 -11.84 8.43
N GLY A 193 -2.60 -12.70 8.38
CA GLY A 193 -1.31 -12.37 7.76
C GLY A 193 -0.62 -11.15 8.37
N VAL A 194 -0.01 -10.32 7.50
CA VAL A 194 0.69 -9.10 7.90
C VAL A 194 -0.25 -8.03 8.47
N ASP A 195 -1.48 -7.95 7.96
CA ASP A 195 -2.50 -7.01 8.42
C ASP A 195 -2.83 -7.24 9.91
N GLY A 196 -3.16 -8.48 10.26
CA GLY A 196 -3.37 -8.87 11.65
C GLY A 196 -2.12 -8.69 12.52
N ALA A 197 -0.92 -8.90 11.97
CA ALA A 197 0.32 -8.69 12.72
C ALA A 197 0.52 -7.20 13.05
N ILE A 198 0.28 -6.31 12.09
CA ILE A 198 0.34 -4.86 12.26
C ILE A 198 -0.69 -4.40 13.29
N HIS A 199 -1.97 -4.80 13.18
CA HIS A 199 -2.99 -4.44 14.17
C HIS A 199 -2.66 -4.90 15.59
N ARG A 200 -2.20 -6.15 15.77
CA ARG A 200 -1.79 -6.66 17.09
C ARG A 200 -0.61 -5.86 17.67
N ALA A 201 0.37 -5.51 16.84
CA ALA A 201 1.56 -4.80 17.25
C ALA A 201 1.28 -3.31 17.55
N ALA A 202 0.45 -2.65 16.73
CA ALA A 202 0.08 -1.25 16.90
C ALA A 202 -0.84 -1.03 18.11
N GLY A 203 -1.79 -1.94 18.36
CA GLY A 203 -2.78 -1.82 19.43
C GLY A 203 -4.18 -1.48 18.94
N PRO A 204 -5.17 -1.56 19.86
CA PRO A 204 -6.58 -1.30 19.54
C PRO A 204 -6.80 0.10 18.96
N GLU A 205 -5.97 1.08 19.31
CA GLU A 205 -6.07 2.45 18.83
C GLU A 205 -5.96 2.54 17.30
N LEU A 206 -5.17 1.64 16.66
CA LEU A 206 -5.10 1.56 15.20
C LEU A 206 -6.45 1.15 14.57
N LEU A 207 -7.17 0.24 15.22
CA LEU A 207 -8.49 -0.17 14.73
C LEU A 207 -9.49 0.97 14.83
N GLU A 208 -9.47 1.72 15.93
CA GLU A 208 -10.34 2.88 16.15
C GLU A 208 -10.14 3.96 15.07
N GLU A 209 -8.89 4.27 14.71
CA GLU A 209 -8.62 5.20 13.61
C GLU A 209 -9.02 4.63 12.24
N CYS A 210 -8.77 3.34 11.99
CA CYS A 210 -9.21 2.67 10.76
C CYS A 210 -10.73 2.71 10.56
N GLU A 211 -11.53 2.60 11.63
CA GLU A 211 -12.99 2.70 11.57
C GLU A 211 -13.42 4.08 11.05
N ALA A 212 -12.75 5.14 11.49
CA ALA A 212 -13.01 6.51 11.02
C ALA A 212 -12.67 6.71 9.54
N LEU A 213 -11.78 5.88 8.96
CA LEU A 213 -11.41 5.95 7.55
C LEU A 213 -12.47 5.40 6.59
N GLN A 214 -13.46 4.63 7.05
CA GLN A 214 -14.55 4.08 6.20
C GLN A 214 -14.04 3.22 5.03
N GLY A 215 -13.08 2.33 5.29
CA GLY A 215 -12.55 1.37 4.31
C GLY A 215 -11.64 1.98 3.24
N CYS A 216 -11.21 1.16 2.28
CA CYS A 216 -10.33 1.58 1.18
C CYS A 216 -10.60 0.75 -0.08
N ARG A 217 -10.55 1.40 -1.25
CA ARG A 217 -10.75 0.72 -2.54
C ARG A 217 -9.46 0.01 -2.98
N THR A 218 -9.60 -1.08 -3.73
CA THR A 218 -8.46 -1.75 -4.35
C THR A 218 -7.65 -0.79 -5.21
N GLY A 219 -6.33 -0.81 -5.06
CA GLY A 219 -5.40 0.10 -5.74
C GLY A 219 -5.21 1.45 -5.04
N HIS A 220 -5.93 1.74 -3.95
CA HIS A 220 -5.80 2.99 -3.19
C HIS A 220 -5.05 2.79 -1.87
N ALA A 221 -4.64 3.90 -1.25
CA ALA A 221 -3.98 3.92 0.05
C ALA A 221 -4.56 4.99 0.98
N LYS A 222 -4.53 4.73 2.29
CA LYS A 222 -4.85 5.69 3.38
C LYS A 222 -3.77 5.59 4.46
N ILE A 223 -3.64 6.63 5.29
CA ILE A 223 -2.62 6.70 6.34
C ILE A 223 -3.27 6.84 7.71
N THR A 224 -2.63 6.26 8.71
CA THR A 224 -2.94 6.34 10.14
C THR A 224 -1.65 6.57 10.93
N GLU A 225 -1.78 6.86 12.22
CA GLU A 225 -0.66 6.79 13.15
C GLU A 225 -0.19 5.33 13.35
N GLY A 226 1.06 5.18 13.80
CA GLY A 226 1.70 3.88 14.06
C GLY A 226 1.47 3.35 15.47
N TYR A 227 1.02 4.20 16.40
CA TYR A 227 0.72 3.85 17.79
C TYR A 227 1.89 3.17 18.50
N ARG A 228 1.73 1.90 18.91
CA ARG A 228 2.77 1.14 19.63
C ARG A 228 3.85 0.56 18.70
N LEU A 229 3.71 0.74 17.38
CA LEU A 229 4.75 0.35 16.43
C LEU A 229 6.00 1.22 16.59
N PRO A 230 7.20 0.69 16.30
CA PRO A 230 8.39 1.51 16.13
C PRO A 230 8.29 2.47 14.93
N ALA A 231 7.45 2.13 13.94
CA ALA A 231 7.17 3.00 12.81
C ALA A 231 6.17 4.09 13.21
N LYS A 232 6.38 5.32 12.72
CA LYS A 232 5.54 6.47 13.11
C LYS A 232 4.14 6.40 12.51
N HIS A 233 4.01 5.89 11.30
CA HIS A 233 2.73 5.79 10.58
C HIS A 233 2.54 4.40 9.96
N VAL A 234 1.28 4.06 9.68
CA VAL A 234 0.92 2.94 8.81
C VAL A 234 0.20 3.48 7.58
N ILE A 235 0.69 3.12 6.40
CA ILE A 235 -0.01 3.34 5.15
C ILE A 235 -0.73 2.05 4.77
N HIS A 236 -2.06 2.07 4.79
CA HIS A 236 -2.91 0.95 4.46
C HIS A 236 -3.26 1.00 2.98
N THR A 237 -2.87 -0.02 2.22
CA THR A 237 -3.26 -0.16 0.82
C THR A 237 -3.93 -1.50 0.56
N VAL A 238 -4.90 -1.50 -0.35
CA VAL A 238 -5.69 -2.69 -0.68
C VAL A 238 -5.22 -3.24 -2.02
N GLY A 239 -4.47 -4.34 -1.96
CA GLY A 239 -4.00 -5.06 -3.14
C GLY A 239 -5.12 -5.77 -3.91
N PRO A 240 -4.91 -6.09 -5.20
CA PRO A 240 -5.86 -6.91 -5.95
C PRO A 240 -5.79 -8.38 -5.53
N VAL A 241 -6.94 -9.06 -5.52
CA VAL A 241 -6.95 -10.51 -5.66
C VAL A 241 -6.46 -10.84 -7.08
N TYR A 242 -5.47 -11.73 -7.18
CA TYR A 242 -4.84 -12.02 -8.46
C TYR A 242 -5.79 -12.76 -9.39
N ASN A 243 -6.00 -12.22 -10.60
CA ASN A 243 -6.82 -12.82 -11.62
C ASN A 243 -5.94 -13.41 -12.72
N VAL A 244 -5.84 -14.74 -12.75
CA VAL A 244 -5.07 -15.47 -13.79
C VAL A 244 -5.61 -15.23 -15.20
N LEU A 245 -6.89 -14.87 -15.35
CA LEU A 245 -7.51 -14.57 -16.64
C LEU A 245 -7.25 -13.13 -17.11
N ASP A 246 -6.93 -12.22 -16.18
CA ASP A 246 -6.57 -10.83 -16.50
C ASP A 246 -5.38 -10.34 -15.65
N PRO A 247 -4.18 -10.89 -15.90
CA PRO A 247 -2.98 -10.51 -15.15
C PRO A 247 -2.59 -9.05 -15.37
N LYS A 248 -2.97 -8.44 -16.50
CA LYS A 248 -2.69 -7.03 -16.80
C LYS A 248 -3.49 -6.09 -15.91
N HIS A 249 -4.76 -6.40 -15.66
CA HIS A 249 -5.57 -5.62 -14.72
C HIS A 249 -5.04 -5.75 -13.29
N SER A 250 -4.71 -6.96 -12.84
CA SER A 250 -4.08 -7.18 -11.53
C SER A 250 -2.77 -6.39 -11.40
N ALA A 251 -1.91 -6.40 -12.43
CA ALA A 251 -0.68 -5.61 -12.41
C ALA A 251 -0.91 -4.10 -12.33
N ARG A 252 -1.95 -3.58 -13.00
CA ARG A 252 -2.33 -2.16 -12.92
C ARG A 252 -2.77 -1.77 -11.51
N LEU A 253 -3.59 -2.60 -10.86
CA LEU A 253 -4.05 -2.35 -9.50
C LEU A 253 -2.91 -2.47 -8.47
N LEU A 254 -2.04 -3.48 -8.61
CA LEU A 254 -0.88 -3.62 -7.73
C LEU A 254 0.06 -2.43 -7.88
N ARG A 255 0.33 -1.97 -9.11
CA ARG A 255 1.10 -0.74 -9.36
C ARG A 255 0.48 0.46 -8.66
N SER A 256 -0.84 0.63 -8.78
CA SER A 256 -1.57 1.70 -8.10
C SER A 256 -1.37 1.68 -6.59
N CYS A 257 -1.34 0.52 -5.93
CA CYS A 257 -1.05 0.42 -4.50
C CYS A 257 0.30 1.04 -4.13
N TYR A 258 1.35 0.73 -4.89
CA TYR A 258 2.69 1.28 -4.67
C TYR A 258 2.72 2.79 -4.97
N GLU A 259 2.15 3.22 -6.09
CA GLU A 259 2.10 4.64 -6.49
C GLU A 259 1.36 5.49 -5.44
N GLU A 260 0.16 5.09 -5.04
CA GLU A 260 -0.64 5.80 -4.04
C GLU A 260 0.08 5.85 -2.68
N SER A 261 0.69 4.75 -2.25
CA SER A 261 1.43 4.70 -0.98
C SER A 261 2.66 5.61 -1.00
N LEU A 262 3.46 5.57 -2.07
CA LEU A 262 4.65 6.40 -2.21
C LEU A 262 4.29 7.88 -2.37
N ASN A 263 3.24 8.21 -3.12
CA ASN A 263 2.76 9.58 -3.30
C ASN A 263 2.18 10.14 -1.99
N LEU A 264 1.47 9.33 -1.22
CA LEU A 264 1.01 9.72 0.12
C LEU A 264 2.20 9.98 1.04
N ALA A 265 3.21 9.10 1.04
CA ALA A 265 4.43 9.32 1.81
C ALA A 265 5.14 10.65 1.45
N VAL A 266 5.29 10.94 0.16
CA VAL A 266 5.88 12.22 -0.28
C VAL A 266 5.05 13.42 0.18
N ARG A 267 3.72 13.35 0.08
CA ARG A 267 2.82 14.44 0.51
C ARG A 267 2.88 14.70 2.01
N GLU A 268 2.95 13.64 2.82
CA GLU A 268 3.02 13.73 4.28
C GLU A 268 4.46 13.95 4.81
N GLY A 269 5.43 14.18 3.92
CA GLY A 269 6.81 14.45 4.30
C GLY A 269 7.59 13.25 4.87
N ILE A 270 7.05 12.03 4.73
CA ILE A 270 7.68 10.77 5.11
C ILE A 270 8.96 10.57 4.29
N LYS A 271 10.06 10.18 4.95
CA LYS A 271 11.37 9.98 4.30
C LYS A 271 11.72 8.52 4.14
N THR A 272 11.30 7.68 5.09
CA THR A 272 11.64 6.26 5.11
C THR A 272 10.37 5.40 5.14
N ILE A 273 10.23 4.53 4.14
CA ILE A 273 9.03 3.70 3.95
C ILE A 273 9.39 2.23 3.72
N GLY A 274 8.71 1.31 4.41
CA GLY A 274 8.86 -0.14 4.23
C GLY A 274 7.61 -0.79 3.66
N PHE A 275 7.74 -1.61 2.63
CA PHE A 275 6.63 -2.34 1.99
C PHE A 275 6.60 -3.80 2.39
N SER A 276 5.46 -4.27 2.89
CA SER A 276 5.17 -5.70 3.00
C SER A 276 4.87 -6.31 1.61
N GLY A 277 4.77 -7.65 1.54
CA GLY A 277 4.38 -8.36 0.32
C GLY A 277 2.90 -8.13 -0.04
N ILE A 278 2.60 -7.04 -0.76
CA ILE A 278 1.24 -6.72 -1.17
C ILE A 278 0.72 -7.78 -2.15
N SER A 279 -0.39 -8.42 -1.78
CA SER A 279 -1.10 -9.46 -2.53
C SER A 279 -0.40 -10.82 -2.71
N THR A 280 0.85 -11.01 -2.26
CA THR A 280 1.60 -12.27 -2.45
C THR A 280 1.24 -13.38 -1.45
N GLY A 281 0.40 -13.06 -0.46
CA GLY A 281 -0.20 -14.00 0.49
C GLY A 281 -1.53 -14.56 0.00
N VAL A 282 -2.58 -14.40 0.81
CA VAL A 282 -3.93 -14.95 0.55
C VAL A 282 -4.55 -14.46 -0.77
N TYR A 283 -4.14 -13.29 -1.28
CA TYR A 283 -4.61 -12.76 -2.57
C TYR A 283 -3.95 -13.41 -3.79
N GLY A 284 -2.97 -14.31 -3.59
CA GLY A 284 -2.50 -15.24 -4.61
C GLY A 284 -1.65 -14.64 -5.73
N TYR A 285 -1.15 -13.41 -5.59
CA TYR A 285 -0.32 -12.79 -6.61
C TYR A 285 1.04 -13.50 -6.71
N PRO A 286 1.48 -13.95 -7.90
CA PRO A 286 2.77 -14.61 -8.06
C PRO A 286 3.92 -13.71 -7.61
N SER A 287 4.77 -14.20 -6.70
CA SER A 287 5.83 -13.40 -6.08
C SER A 287 6.78 -12.76 -7.10
N ARG A 288 7.15 -13.49 -8.17
CA ARG A 288 8.00 -12.95 -9.25
C ARG A 288 7.35 -11.77 -9.96
N ASP A 289 6.10 -11.93 -10.38
CA ASP A 289 5.37 -10.88 -11.10
C ASP A 289 5.09 -9.67 -10.20
N ALA A 290 4.81 -9.90 -8.92
CA ALA A 290 4.63 -8.83 -7.93
C ALA A 290 5.93 -8.03 -7.71
N ALA A 291 7.07 -8.72 -7.56
CA ALA A 291 8.37 -8.08 -7.37
C ALA A 291 8.76 -7.21 -8.58
N GLU A 292 8.47 -7.65 -9.81
CA GLU A 292 8.67 -6.86 -11.03
C GLU A 292 7.86 -5.55 -11.00
N VAL A 293 6.57 -5.63 -10.62
CA VAL A 293 5.71 -4.43 -10.49
C VAL A 293 6.21 -3.50 -9.39
N ALA A 294 6.58 -4.05 -8.23
CA ALA A 294 7.09 -3.28 -7.10
C ALA A 294 8.39 -2.54 -7.45
N CYS A 295 9.37 -3.26 -8.00
CA CYS A 295 10.67 -2.70 -8.37
C CYS A 295 10.55 -1.64 -9.47
N ASP A 296 9.77 -1.88 -10.52
CA ASP A 296 9.53 -0.90 -11.58
C ASP A 296 8.92 0.40 -11.04
N THR A 297 7.90 0.27 -10.18
CA THR A 297 7.18 1.40 -9.62
C THR A 297 8.07 2.25 -8.71
N VAL A 298 8.79 1.60 -7.78
CA VAL A 298 9.73 2.27 -6.89
C VAL A 298 10.86 2.93 -7.69
N ARG A 299 11.40 2.25 -8.71
CA ARG A 299 12.47 2.79 -9.55
C ARG A 299 12.04 4.08 -10.25
N ARG A 300 10.86 4.09 -10.87
CA ARG A 300 10.31 5.28 -11.55
C ARG A 300 10.14 6.44 -10.59
N LEU A 301 9.59 6.18 -9.41
CA LEU A 301 9.37 7.23 -8.43
C LEU A 301 10.67 7.82 -7.89
N LEU A 302 11.66 6.98 -7.57
CA LEU A 302 12.94 7.47 -7.05
C LEU A 302 13.77 8.24 -8.09
N ALA A 303 13.55 7.96 -9.37
CA ALA A 303 14.17 8.70 -10.48
C ALA A 303 13.50 10.06 -10.75
N ALA A 304 12.30 10.30 -10.24
CA ALA A 304 11.63 11.60 -10.36
C ALA A 304 12.25 12.63 -9.40
N GLU A 305 12.49 13.84 -9.89
CA GLU A 305 13.13 14.93 -9.12
C GLU A 305 12.35 15.31 -7.85
N ALA A 306 11.03 15.18 -7.87
CA ALA A 306 10.15 15.49 -6.74
C ALA A 306 10.22 14.46 -5.59
N SER A 307 10.96 13.35 -5.76
CA SER A 307 11.00 12.28 -4.76
C SER A 307 11.83 12.67 -3.55
N SER A 308 11.15 13.01 -2.46
CA SER A 308 11.80 13.38 -1.19
C SER A 308 12.16 12.19 -0.28
N LEU A 309 11.87 10.96 -0.71
CA LEU A 309 12.13 9.72 0.03
C LEU A 309 13.63 9.42 0.14
N THR A 310 14.16 9.20 1.32
CA THR A 310 15.56 8.84 1.54
C THR A 310 15.79 7.33 1.57
N ARG A 311 14.76 6.54 1.94
CA ARG A 311 14.81 5.07 1.84
C ARG A 311 13.45 4.46 1.51
N VAL A 312 13.44 3.53 0.56
CA VAL A 312 12.36 2.56 0.33
C VAL A 312 12.87 1.17 0.63
N VAL A 313 12.17 0.41 1.46
CA VAL A 313 12.57 -0.95 1.87
C VAL A 313 11.55 -1.97 1.38
N PHE A 314 11.98 -2.97 0.64
CA PHE A 314 11.19 -4.18 0.40
C PHE A 314 11.38 -5.14 1.57
N VAL A 315 10.28 -5.48 2.26
CA VAL A 315 10.28 -6.34 3.43
C VAL A 315 9.58 -7.64 3.08
N ALA A 316 10.37 -8.66 2.78
CA ALA A 316 9.86 -9.99 2.52
C ALA A 316 9.72 -10.78 3.83
N PHE A 317 8.65 -11.54 3.97
CA PHE A 317 8.50 -12.45 5.09
C PHE A 317 8.98 -13.86 4.71
N ASP A 318 8.48 -14.37 3.59
CA ASP A 318 8.79 -15.70 3.08
C ASP A 318 10.01 -15.72 2.15
N GLU A 319 10.68 -16.87 2.06
CA GLU A 319 11.83 -17.02 1.15
C GLU A 319 11.44 -16.92 -0.33
N LYS A 320 10.20 -17.29 -0.70
CA LYS A 320 9.70 -17.15 -2.07
C LYS A 320 9.72 -15.69 -2.55
N ASP A 321 9.41 -14.75 -1.65
CA ASP A 321 9.39 -13.32 -1.94
C ASP A 321 10.81 -12.77 -1.95
N MET A 322 11.66 -13.21 -1.02
CA MET A 322 13.10 -12.89 -1.05
C MET A 322 13.75 -13.33 -2.37
N ALA A 323 13.49 -14.55 -2.83
CA ALA A 323 14.00 -15.05 -4.09
C ALA A 323 13.49 -14.23 -5.29
N ALA A 324 12.20 -13.87 -5.29
CA ALA A 324 11.62 -13.02 -6.31
C ALA A 324 12.27 -11.62 -6.36
N TYR A 325 12.50 -10.99 -5.21
CA TYR A 325 13.21 -9.70 -5.15
C TYR A 325 14.67 -9.82 -5.57
N ARG A 326 15.40 -10.86 -5.16
CA ARG A 326 16.79 -11.09 -5.60
C ARG A 326 16.90 -11.24 -7.12
N GLU A 327 15.87 -11.79 -7.77
CA GLU A 327 15.79 -11.89 -9.23
C GLU A 327 15.39 -10.57 -9.90
N ALA A 328 14.41 -9.86 -9.33
CA ALA A 328 13.85 -8.65 -9.92
C ALA A 328 14.77 -7.44 -9.76
N ILE A 329 15.32 -7.19 -8.55
CA ILE A 329 16.10 -6.00 -8.22
C ILE A 329 17.20 -5.72 -9.25
N PRO A 330 18.02 -6.69 -9.69
CA PRO A 330 19.07 -6.43 -10.67
C PRO A 330 18.59 -5.93 -12.03
N LYS A 331 17.33 -6.20 -12.40
CA LYS A 331 16.72 -5.71 -13.66
C LYS A 331 16.33 -4.23 -13.56
N TYR A 332 16.10 -3.71 -12.35
CA TYR A 332 15.58 -2.34 -12.10
C TYR A 332 16.60 -1.41 -11.42
N PHE A 333 17.50 -1.99 -10.65
CA PHE A 333 18.53 -1.33 -9.87
C PHE A 333 19.87 -2.02 -10.14
N PRO A 334 20.34 -2.03 -11.41
CA PRO A 334 21.56 -2.75 -11.75
C PRO A 334 22.75 -2.19 -10.98
N ASP A 335 23.73 -3.06 -10.76
CA ASP A 335 24.95 -2.70 -10.06
C ASP A 335 25.69 -1.58 -10.78
N THR A 336 26.30 -0.69 -10.01
CA THR A 336 27.19 0.34 -10.55
C THR A 336 28.59 -0.22 -10.59
N PRO A 337 29.25 -0.29 -11.76
CA PRO A 337 30.65 -0.68 -11.80
C PRO A 337 31.44 0.24 -10.87
N VAL A 338 32.22 -0.34 -9.97
CA VAL A 338 33.23 0.41 -9.24
C VAL A 338 34.17 0.94 -10.30
N LEU A 339 34.16 2.26 -10.53
CA LEU A 339 35.24 2.89 -11.29
C LEU A 339 36.49 2.60 -10.46
N GLU A 340 37.30 1.63 -10.89
CA GLU A 340 38.65 1.50 -10.37
C GLU A 340 39.28 2.88 -10.52
N ALA A 341 39.57 3.52 -9.38
CA ALA A 341 40.29 4.77 -9.38
C ALA A 341 41.61 4.47 -10.08
N ASN A 342 41.78 4.99 -11.30
CA ASN A 342 43.00 4.86 -12.07
C ASN A 342 44.17 5.26 -11.16
N SER A 343 44.93 4.27 -10.74
CA SER A 343 46.25 4.43 -10.15
C SER A 343 47.15 4.98 -11.25
N HIS A 344 47.36 6.29 -11.24
CA HIS A 344 48.40 6.97 -11.99
C HIS A 344 49.54 7.37 -11.07
#